data_AF-A0A524QU72-F1
#
_entry.id   AF-A0A524QU72-F1
#
_cell.length_a   1.000
_cell.length_b   1.000
_cell.length_c   1.000
_cell.angle_alpha   90.00
_cell.angle_beta   90.00
_cell.angle_gamma   90.00
#
_symmetry.space_group_name_H-M   'P 1'
#
loop_
_entity.id
_entity.type
_entity.pdbx_description
1 polymer ?
#
loop_
_entity_poly.entity_id
_entity_poly.type
_entity_poly.pdbx_seq_one_letter_code
_entity_poly.pdbx_strand_id
1 'polypeptide(L)'
;MSLEDIQAVIDSAKARGVDHLEGFIRLRAPGLSEPKVVEAAEVAIEIIESVPIFLARASQEARSRKMVRTVQPVLDHAERYFLRPVDLIPEMTLGLAGLLDDTYLVLRILQNLDRGPEPFLDWDLEFPLAFLRGLVGKEIGSQLDAISVAAMQETSQLMAMAWAQPSHDA
;
A
#
# COMPACT_ATOMS: atom_id res chain seq x y z
N MET A 1 13.27 -6.05 -4.06
CA MET A 1 11.84 -6.37 -4.15
C MET A 1 11.60 -7.85 -3.88
N SER A 2 11.03 -8.17 -2.72
CA SER A 2 10.66 -9.54 -2.34
C SER A 2 9.14 -9.72 -2.39
N LEU A 3 8.57 -9.78 -3.61
CA LEU A 3 7.13 -9.96 -3.79
C LEU A 3 6.64 -11.28 -3.19
N GLU A 4 7.51 -12.29 -3.13
CA GLU A 4 7.23 -13.59 -2.50
C GLU A 4 6.95 -13.43 -1.00
N ASP A 5 7.69 -12.57 -0.31
CA ASP A 5 7.45 -12.31 1.13
C ASP A 5 6.12 -11.59 1.35
N ILE A 6 5.78 -10.61 0.50
CA ILE A 6 4.48 -9.90 0.56
C ILE A 6 3.35 -10.90 0.30
N GLN A 7 3.49 -11.77 -0.71
CA GLN A 7 2.50 -12.80 -0.98
C GLN A 7 2.35 -13.77 0.21
N ALA A 8 3.46 -14.15 0.86
CA ALA A 8 3.43 -15.02 2.03
C ALA A 8 2.71 -14.37 3.23
N VAL A 9 2.86 -13.06 3.43
CA VAL A 9 2.11 -12.29 4.44
C VAL A 9 0.60 -12.34 4.14
N ILE A 10 0.21 -12.05 2.90
CA ILE A 10 -1.20 -12.10 2.47
C ILE A 10 -1.78 -13.51 2.65
N ASP A 11 -1.06 -14.54 2.22
CA ASP A 11 -1.49 -15.93 2.34
C ASP A 11 -1.62 -16.36 3.82
N SER A 12 -0.71 -15.90 4.69
CA SER A 12 -0.78 -16.12 6.13
C SER A 12 -2.02 -15.45 6.75
N ALA A 13 -2.31 -14.21 6.36
CA ALA A 13 -3.48 -13.48 6.82
C ALA A 13 -4.78 -14.15 6.37
N LYS A 14 -4.85 -14.61 5.11
CA LYS A 14 -5.99 -15.37 4.56
C LYS A 14 -6.21 -16.69 5.28
N ALA A 15 -5.14 -17.40 5.65
CA ALA A 15 -5.23 -18.68 6.36
C ALA A 15 -5.89 -18.54 7.74
N ARG A 16 -5.95 -17.33 8.32
CA ARG A 16 -6.66 -17.03 9.59
C ARG A 16 -8.16 -16.81 9.41
N GLY A 17 -8.66 -16.80 8.16
CA GLY A 17 -10.06 -16.64 7.83
C GLY A 17 -10.51 -15.19 7.67
N VAL A 18 -11.74 -15.02 7.20
CA VAL A 18 -12.33 -13.72 6.84
C VAL A 18 -13.15 -13.11 7.99
N ASP A 19 -13.48 -13.89 9.02
CA ASP A 19 -14.35 -13.48 10.14
C ASP A 19 -13.89 -12.19 10.84
N HIS A 20 -12.57 -12.02 11.02
CA HIS A 20 -11.99 -10.80 11.61
C HIS A 20 -12.18 -9.57 10.71
N LEU A 21 -12.05 -9.74 9.39
CA LEU A 21 -12.29 -8.69 8.42
C LEU A 21 -13.77 -8.30 8.37
N GLU A 22 -14.67 -9.29 8.32
CA GLU A 22 -16.11 -9.01 8.38
C GLU A 22 -16.51 -8.33 9.70
N GLY A 23 -15.98 -8.81 10.83
CA GLY A 23 -16.19 -8.22 12.15
C GLY A 23 -15.71 -6.77 12.20
N PHE A 24 -14.54 -6.48 11.61
CA PHE A 24 -14.03 -5.13 11.46
C PHE A 24 -14.98 -4.27 10.60
N ILE A 25 -15.42 -4.77 9.45
CA ILE A 25 -16.36 -4.05 8.57
C ILE A 25 -17.68 -3.74 9.28
N ARG A 26 -18.26 -4.70 10.02
CA ARG A 26 -19.47 -4.47 10.85
C ARG A 26 -19.25 -3.35 11.87
N LEU A 27 -18.08 -3.30 12.51
CA LEU A 27 -17.76 -2.24 13.46
C LEU A 27 -17.64 -0.87 12.79
N ARG A 28 -17.04 -0.79 11.59
CA ARG A 28 -16.85 0.46 10.84
C ARG A 28 -18.12 0.95 10.15
N ALA A 29 -19.03 0.03 9.80
CA ALA A 29 -20.26 0.31 9.10
C ALA A 29 -21.45 -0.46 9.71
N PRO A 30 -21.91 -0.09 10.93
CA PRO A 30 -22.91 -0.84 11.70
C PRO A 30 -24.30 -0.90 11.07
N GLY A 31 -24.54 -0.17 9.97
CA GLY A 31 -25.81 -0.17 9.23
C GLY A 31 -25.83 -1.06 7.99
N LEU A 32 -24.72 -1.73 7.64
CA LEU A 32 -24.68 -2.65 6.51
C LEU A 32 -25.41 -3.95 6.83
N SER A 33 -26.11 -4.51 5.84
CA SER A 33 -26.66 -5.86 5.94
C SER A 33 -25.55 -6.90 5.82
N GLU A 34 -25.77 -8.10 6.37
CA GLU A 34 -24.77 -9.19 6.29
C GLU A 34 -24.29 -9.51 4.87
N PRO A 35 -25.14 -9.60 3.83
CA PRO A 35 -24.66 -9.78 2.46
C PRO A 35 -23.73 -8.66 1.98
N LYS A 36 -23.97 -7.42 2.41
CA LYS A 36 -23.11 -6.27 2.08
C LYS A 36 -21.79 -6.28 2.84
N VAL A 37 -21.76 -6.83 4.06
CA VAL A 37 -20.51 -7.05 4.80
C VAL A 37 -19.65 -8.07 4.08
N VAL A 38 -20.23 -9.18 3.63
CA VAL A 38 -19.52 -10.23 2.86
C VAL A 38 -18.98 -9.66 1.55
N GLU A 39 -19.82 -8.95 0.78
CA GLU A 39 -19.40 -8.30 -0.48
C GLU A 39 -18.24 -7.30 -0.25
N ALA A 40 -18.30 -6.50 0.83
CA ALA A 40 -17.22 -5.60 1.18
C ALA A 40 -15.94 -6.35 1.59
N ALA A 41 -16.05 -7.48 2.28
CA ALA A 41 -14.90 -8.31 2.64
C ALA A 41 -14.24 -8.92 1.39
N GLU A 42 -15.03 -9.39 0.44
CA GLU A 42 -14.54 -9.90 -0.85
C GLU A 42 -13.78 -8.81 -1.62
N VAL A 43 -14.36 -7.62 -1.75
CA VAL A 43 -13.69 -6.48 -2.40
C VAL A 43 -12.39 -6.09 -1.68
N ALA A 44 -12.39 -6.06 -0.34
CA ALA A 44 -11.18 -5.79 0.42
C ALA A 44 -10.08 -6.82 0.16
N ILE A 45 -10.43 -8.10 0.12
CA ILE A 45 -9.48 -9.19 -0.17
C ILE A 45 -8.90 -9.02 -1.58
N GLU A 46 -9.72 -8.77 -2.59
CA GLU A 46 -9.24 -8.56 -3.97
C GLU A 46 -8.24 -7.41 -4.07
N ILE A 47 -8.49 -6.31 -3.33
CA ILE A 47 -7.58 -5.17 -3.29
C ILE A 47 -6.27 -5.53 -2.58
N ILE A 48 -6.33 -6.23 -1.45
CA ILE A 48 -5.13 -6.70 -0.72
C ILE A 48 -4.29 -7.63 -1.61
N GLU A 49 -4.92 -8.60 -2.26
CA GLU A 49 -4.27 -9.56 -3.16
C GLU A 49 -3.64 -8.92 -4.40
N SER A 50 -4.13 -7.74 -4.79
CA SER A 50 -3.58 -7.01 -5.93
C SER A 50 -2.28 -6.27 -5.62
N VAL A 51 -1.90 -6.12 -4.34
CA VAL A 51 -0.70 -5.35 -3.92
C VAL A 51 0.60 -5.84 -4.58
N PRO A 52 0.95 -7.14 -4.58
CA PRO A 52 2.17 -7.61 -5.25
C PRO A 52 2.19 -7.29 -6.74
N ILE A 53 1.03 -7.38 -7.41
CA ILE A 53 0.88 -7.03 -8.83
C ILE A 53 1.17 -5.55 -9.01
N PHE A 54 0.62 -4.71 -8.12
CA PHE A 54 0.81 -3.27 -8.21
C PHE A 54 2.28 -2.86 -8.07
N LEU A 55 2.97 -3.40 -7.08
CA LEU A 55 4.41 -3.18 -6.87
C LEU A 55 5.26 -3.72 -8.03
N ALA A 56 4.95 -4.91 -8.55
CA ALA A 56 5.66 -5.51 -9.66
C ALA A 56 5.66 -4.60 -10.90
N ARG A 57 4.50 -4.02 -11.20
CA ARG A 57 4.31 -3.17 -12.38
C ARG A 57 4.92 -1.80 -12.20
N ALA A 58 4.83 -1.20 -11.02
CA ALA A 58 5.55 0.03 -10.71
C ALA A 58 7.07 -0.15 -10.87
N SER A 59 7.63 -1.30 -10.45
CA SER A 59 9.04 -1.61 -10.69
C SER A 59 9.34 -1.84 -12.18
N GLN A 60 8.48 -2.56 -12.91
CA GLN A 60 8.63 -2.74 -14.36
C GLN A 60 8.64 -1.40 -15.10
N GLU A 61 7.76 -0.49 -14.73
CA GLU A 61 7.64 0.83 -15.36
C GLU A 61 8.80 1.75 -15.01
N ALA A 62 9.30 1.67 -13.77
CA ALA A 62 10.54 2.35 -13.40
C ALA A 62 11.72 1.89 -14.28
N ARG A 63 11.77 0.60 -14.66
CA ARG A 63 12.79 0.07 -15.57
C ARG A 63 12.58 0.55 -17.00
N SER A 64 11.35 0.50 -17.51
CA SER A 64 11.02 0.94 -18.88
C SER A 64 11.40 2.41 -19.12
N ARG A 65 11.14 3.27 -18.12
CA ARG A 65 11.46 4.70 -18.17
C ARG A 65 12.87 5.07 -17.71
N LYS A 66 13.72 4.09 -17.37
CA LYS A 66 15.08 4.31 -16.78
C LYS A 66 15.07 5.16 -15.50
N MET A 67 13.97 5.09 -14.74
CA MET A 67 13.77 5.80 -13.47
C MET A 67 14.04 4.94 -12.24
N VAL A 68 14.68 3.76 -12.40
CA VAL A 68 14.93 2.80 -11.30
C VAL A 68 15.58 3.46 -10.08
N ARG A 69 16.60 4.31 -10.28
CA ARG A 69 17.30 5.01 -9.18
C ARG A 69 16.39 5.95 -8.37
N THR A 70 15.33 6.44 -8.98
CA THR A 70 14.37 7.38 -8.37
C THR A 70 13.20 6.65 -7.72
N VAL A 71 12.66 5.65 -8.42
CA VAL A 71 11.41 4.99 -8.00
C VAL A 71 11.67 3.82 -7.07
N GLN A 72 12.78 3.08 -7.24
CA GLN A 72 13.05 1.90 -6.41
C GLN A 72 13.09 2.20 -4.91
N PRO A 73 13.71 3.29 -4.42
CA PRO A 73 13.68 3.60 -2.98
C PRO A 73 12.26 3.85 -2.45
N VAL A 74 11.37 4.44 -3.25
CA VAL A 74 9.95 4.62 -2.90
C VAL A 74 9.25 3.26 -2.78
N LEU A 75 9.49 2.36 -3.75
CA LEU A 75 8.92 1.01 -3.73
C LEU A 75 9.47 0.21 -2.54
N ASP A 76 10.75 0.35 -2.22
CA ASP A 76 11.36 -0.31 -1.05
C ASP A 76 10.77 0.20 0.28
N HIS A 77 10.28 1.45 0.33
CA HIS A 77 9.48 1.93 1.48
C HIS A 77 8.09 1.29 1.51
N ALA A 78 7.38 1.24 0.37
CA ALA A 78 6.07 0.61 0.28
C ALA A 78 6.12 -0.88 0.69
N GLU A 79 7.11 -1.62 0.20
CA GLU A 79 7.36 -3.01 0.59
C GLU A 79 7.66 -3.15 2.08
N ARG A 80 8.50 -2.27 2.64
CA ARG A 80 8.85 -2.31 4.07
C ARG A 80 7.64 -2.12 4.97
N TYR A 81 6.69 -1.26 4.60
CA TYR A 81 5.47 -1.10 5.37
C TYR A 81 4.67 -2.41 5.42
N PHE A 82 4.53 -3.08 4.29
CA PHE A 82 3.82 -4.35 4.23
C PHE A 82 4.52 -5.50 4.98
N LEU A 83 5.87 -5.51 5.02
CA LEU A 83 6.65 -6.55 5.71
C LEU A 83 6.94 -6.24 7.18
N ARG A 84 6.81 -4.98 7.57
CA ARG A 84 7.04 -4.47 8.94
C ARG A 84 5.97 -3.40 9.21
N PRO A 85 4.74 -3.83 9.53
CA PRO A 85 3.61 -2.94 9.69
C PRO A 85 3.90 -1.82 10.69
N VAL A 86 3.34 -0.64 10.42
CA VAL A 86 3.32 0.46 11.39
C VAL A 86 2.23 0.23 12.47
N ASP A 87 1.49 -0.90 12.38
CA ASP A 87 0.49 -1.39 13.32
C ASP A 87 -0.50 -0.30 13.78
N LEU A 88 -1.06 0.46 12.83
CA LEU A 88 -2.19 1.35 13.14
C LEU A 88 -3.48 0.54 13.30
N ILE A 89 -3.59 -0.57 12.57
CA ILE A 89 -4.52 -1.67 12.79
C ILE A 89 -3.68 -2.93 13.04
N PRO A 90 -3.74 -3.57 14.22
CA PRO A 90 -2.80 -4.67 14.53
C PRO A 90 -3.01 -5.90 13.62
N GLU A 91 -2.05 -6.17 12.72
CA GLU A 91 -2.12 -7.26 11.74
C GLU A 91 -2.10 -8.64 12.40
N MET A 92 -1.22 -8.79 13.39
CA MET A 92 -1.01 -10.07 14.09
C MET A 92 -2.28 -10.59 14.78
N THR A 93 -3.18 -9.71 15.20
CA THR A 93 -4.41 -10.10 15.91
C THR A 93 -5.65 -10.09 15.03
N LEU A 94 -5.61 -9.45 13.86
CA LEU A 94 -6.79 -9.21 13.03
C LEU A 94 -6.69 -9.80 11.61
N GLY A 95 -5.57 -10.46 11.26
CA GLY A 95 -5.39 -11.12 9.97
C GLY A 95 -5.59 -10.13 8.82
N LEU A 96 -6.47 -10.48 7.87
CA LEU A 96 -6.79 -9.62 6.71
C LEU A 96 -7.22 -8.20 7.08
N ALA A 97 -7.89 -8.00 8.23
CA ALA A 97 -8.33 -6.67 8.62
C ALA A 97 -7.16 -5.74 8.97
N GLY A 98 -6.06 -6.29 9.51
CA GLY A 98 -4.86 -5.49 9.79
C GLY A 98 -3.91 -5.36 8.62
N LEU A 99 -4.28 -5.87 7.42
CA LEU A 99 -3.60 -5.49 6.18
C LEU A 99 -4.26 -4.29 5.49
N LEU A 100 -5.43 -3.83 5.95
CA LEU A 100 -6.17 -2.75 5.28
C LEU A 100 -5.41 -1.41 5.28
N ASP A 101 -4.73 -1.08 6.37
CA ASP A 101 -3.90 0.13 6.49
C ASP A 101 -2.61 0.03 5.68
N ASP A 102 -1.92 -1.12 5.73
CA ASP A 102 -0.72 -1.36 4.92
C ASP A 102 -1.03 -1.32 3.42
N THR A 103 -2.10 -2.00 2.98
CA THR A 103 -2.59 -1.92 1.61
C THR A 103 -2.93 -0.49 1.22
N TYR A 104 -3.66 0.25 2.06
CA TYR A 104 -3.99 1.66 1.79
C TYR A 104 -2.71 2.50 1.61
N LEU A 105 -1.72 2.32 2.48
CA LEU A 105 -0.47 3.06 2.44
C LEU A 105 0.32 2.78 1.16
N VAL A 106 0.44 1.51 0.77
CA VAL A 106 1.10 1.12 -0.49
C VAL A 106 0.41 1.76 -1.69
N LEU A 107 -0.91 1.64 -1.80
CA LEU A 107 -1.66 2.24 -2.91
C LEU A 107 -1.52 3.76 -2.94
N ARG A 108 -1.48 4.40 -1.77
CA ARG A 108 -1.34 5.86 -1.68
C ARG A 108 0.05 6.32 -2.11
N ILE A 109 1.10 5.57 -1.78
CA ILE A 109 2.47 5.81 -2.27
C ILE A 109 2.51 5.67 -3.80
N LEU A 110 1.91 4.62 -4.35
CA LEU A 110 1.82 4.42 -5.80
C LEU A 110 1.05 5.55 -6.50
N GLN A 111 -0.07 6.01 -5.92
CA GLN A 111 -0.80 7.16 -6.44
C GLN A 111 0.04 8.45 -6.40
N ASN A 112 0.87 8.65 -5.36
CA ASN A 112 1.75 9.81 -5.29
C ASN A 112 2.88 9.76 -6.35
N LEU A 113 3.37 8.56 -6.71
CA LEU A 113 4.29 8.36 -7.83
C LEU A 113 3.64 8.74 -9.17
N ASP A 114 2.33 8.51 -9.30
CA ASP A 114 1.55 8.79 -10.51
C ASP A 114 1.28 10.29 -10.74
N ARG A 115 1.42 11.13 -9.71
CA ARG A 115 1.21 12.60 -9.80
C ARG A 115 2.35 13.38 -10.48
N GLY A 116 3.19 12.70 -11.25
CA GLY A 116 4.19 13.31 -12.11
C GLY A 116 3.57 14.09 -13.28
N PRO A 117 4.39 14.80 -14.07
CA PRO A 117 3.91 15.51 -15.26
C PRO A 117 3.29 14.58 -16.32
N GLU A 118 3.67 13.31 -16.31
CA GLU A 118 3.08 12.24 -17.11
C GLU A 118 2.60 11.13 -16.17
N PRO A 119 1.42 10.52 -16.41
CA PRO A 119 0.96 9.36 -15.66
C PRO A 119 2.06 8.29 -15.61
N PHE A 120 2.40 7.86 -14.41
CA PHE A 120 3.38 6.82 -14.18
C PHE A 120 2.77 5.43 -14.38
N LEU A 121 1.54 5.20 -13.90
CA LEU A 121 0.83 3.93 -14.03
C LEU A 121 -0.49 4.13 -14.77
N ASP A 122 -0.82 3.20 -15.66
CA ASP A 122 -2.12 3.18 -16.36
C ASP A 122 -3.17 2.39 -15.57
N TRP A 123 -3.40 2.79 -14.30
CA TRP A 123 -4.33 2.12 -13.40
C TRP A 123 -5.20 3.09 -12.61
N ASP A 124 -6.48 2.74 -12.50
CA ASP A 124 -7.41 3.43 -11.62
C ASP A 124 -7.25 2.96 -10.18
N LEU A 125 -6.52 3.76 -9.39
CA LEU A 125 -6.40 3.59 -7.94
C LEU A 125 -7.47 4.37 -7.16
N GLU A 126 -8.34 5.13 -7.82
CA GLU A 126 -9.34 5.98 -7.16
C GLU A 126 -10.34 5.14 -6.37
N PHE A 127 -10.93 4.12 -7.01
CA PHE A 127 -11.88 3.23 -6.34
C PHE A 127 -11.23 2.46 -5.16
N PRO A 128 -10.12 1.72 -5.34
CA PRO A 128 -9.49 0.98 -4.23
C PRO A 128 -9.11 1.88 -3.06
N LEU A 129 -8.58 3.08 -3.33
CA LEU A 129 -8.21 4.03 -2.28
C LEU A 129 -9.43 4.59 -1.56
N ALA A 130 -10.50 4.97 -2.29
CA ALA A 130 -11.72 5.47 -1.69
C ALA A 130 -12.42 4.39 -0.83
N PHE A 131 -12.44 3.15 -1.33
CA PHE A 131 -12.99 1.99 -0.63
C PHE A 131 -12.24 1.73 0.68
N LEU A 132 -10.91 1.56 0.62
CA LEU A 132 -10.09 1.35 1.81
C LEU A 132 -10.16 2.54 2.77
N ARG A 133 -10.23 3.78 2.26
CA ARG A 133 -10.42 4.98 3.09
C ARG A 133 -11.72 4.91 3.88
N GLY A 134 -12.79 4.36 3.31
CA GLY A 134 -14.06 4.14 4.00
C GLY A 134 -13.91 3.16 5.17
N LEU A 135 -13.15 2.07 4.98
CA LEU A 135 -12.93 1.05 6.01
C LEU A 135 -11.95 1.51 7.10
N VAL A 136 -10.77 1.98 6.70
CA VAL A 136 -9.73 2.48 7.60
C VAL A 136 -10.20 3.74 8.34
N GLY A 137 -11.07 4.52 7.72
CA GLY A 137 -11.70 5.74 8.23
C GLY A 137 -10.76 6.94 8.34
N LYS A 138 -11.34 8.06 8.81
CA LYS A 138 -10.76 9.39 8.60
C LYS A 138 -9.45 9.60 9.37
N GLU A 139 -9.41 9.22 10.63
CA GLU A 139 -8.28 9.48 11.53
C GLU A 139 -7.05 8.68 11.09
N ILE A 140 -7.18 7.36 10.98
CA ILE A 140 -6.09 6.48 10.53
C ILE A 140 -5.71 6.83 9.09
N GLY A 141 -6.68 6.99 8.18
CA GLY A 141 -6.40 7.36 6.79
C GLY A 141 -5.63 8.67 6.66
N SER A 142 -5.88 9.66 7.52
CA SER A 142 -5.13 10.92 7.50
C SER A 142 -3.69 10.76 7.98
N GLN A 143 -3.44 9.86 8.95
CA GLN A 143 -2.09 9.52 9.38
C GLN A 143 -1.33 8.80 8.26
N LEU A 144 -1.97 7.82 7.61
CA LEU A 144 -1.40 7.09 6.48
C LEU A 144 -1.12 8.02 5.29
N ASP A 145 -2.01 8.98 5.00
CA ASP A 145 -1.74 10.01 3.99
C ASP A 145 -0.47 10.79 4.32
N ALA A 146 -0.28 11.22 5.58
CA ALA A 146 0.92 11.94 5.99
C ALA A 146 2.18 11.08 5.87
N ILE A 147 2.12 9.80 6.26
CA ILE A 147 3.22 8.83 6.11
C ILE A 147 3.57 8.65 4.63
N SER A 148 2.56 8.54 3.75
CA SER A 148 2.77 8.39 2.30
C SER A 148 3.51 9.59 1.70
N VAL A 149 3.23 10.81 2.16
CA VAL A 149 3.90 12.02 1.70
C VAL A 149 5.33 12.08 2.24
N ALA A 150 5.54 11.72 3.50
CA ALA A 150 6.86 11.68 4.11
C ALA A 150 7.80 10.71 3.37
N ALA A 151 7.33 9.52 2.98
CA ALA A 151 8.11 8.55 2.20
C ALA A 151 8.60 9.11 0.85
N MET A 152 7.76 9.92 0.18
CA MET A 152 8.12 10.59 -1.08
C MET A 152 9.17 11.69 -0.85
N GLN A 153 9.05 12.44 0.25
CA GLN A 153 9.99 13.52 0.60
C GLN A 153 11.36 12.98 1.00
N GLU A 154 11.41 11.91 1.81
CA GLU A 154 12.64 11.23 2.21
C GLU A 154 13.40 10.75 0.98
N THR A 155 12.70 10.13 0.03
CA THR A 155 13.32 9.68 -1.23
C THR A 155 13.87 10.86 -2.04
N SER A 156 13.12 11.97 -2.12
CA SER A 156 13.58 13.18 -2.82
C SER A 156 14.84 13.78 -2.19
N GLN A 157 14.92 13.79 -0.86
CA GLN A 157 16.11 14.26 -0.13
C GLN A 157 17.32 13.33 -0.34
N LEU A 158 17.12 12.01 -0.26
CA LEU A 158 18.16 11.02 -0.53
C LEU A 158 18.72 11.16 -1.95
N MET A 159 17.84 11.40 -2.94
CA MET A 159 18.27 11.68 -4.31
C MET A 159 19.08 12.98 -4.41
N ALA A 160 18.62 14.06 -3.80
CA ALA A 160 19.34 15.34 -3.81
C ALA A 160 20.73 15.23 -3.16
N MET A 161 20.84 14.49 -2.04
CA MET A 161 22.12 14.23 -1.37
C MET A 161 23.05 13.35 -2.21
N ALA A 162 22.52 12.30 -2.85
CA ALA A 162 23.30 11.43 -3.73
C ALA A 162 23.85 12.18 -4.96
N TRP A 163 23.15 13.22 -5.43
CA TRP A 163 23.59 14.05 -6.56
C TRP A 163 24.53 15.19 -6.13
N ALA A 164 24.47 15.61 -4.86
CA ALA A 164 25.36 16.62 -4.29
C ALA A 164 26.73 16.05 -3.85
N GLN A 165 26.86 14.74 -3.70
CA GLN A 165 28.15 14.06 -3.56
C GLN A 165 28.83 14.02 -4.94
N PRO A 166 30.00 14.64 -5.15
CA PRO A 166 30.72 14.48 -6.40
C PRO A 166 31.02 12.99 -6.57
N SER A 167 30.72 12.46 -7.75
CA SER A 167 31.13 11.12 -8.18
C SER A 167 32.65 11.02 -8.05
N HIS A 168 33.13 10.54 -6.91
CA HIS A 168 34.47 10.00 -6.77
C HIS A 168 34.46 8.65 -7.48
N ASP A 169 34.53 8.71 -8.81
CA ASP A 169 35.06 7.60 -9.59
C ASP A 169 36.52 7.40 -9.17
N ALA A 170 36.81 6.21 -8.67
CA ALA A 170 38.16 5.67 -8.49
C ALA A 170 38.29 4.42 -9.33
#